data_AF-A0A6I1JWG6-F1
#
_entry.id   AF-A0A6I1JWG6-F1
#
_cell.length_a   1.000
_cell.length_b   1.000
_cell.length_c   1.000
_cell.angle_alpha   90.00
_cell.angle_beta   90.00
_cell.angle_gamma   90.00
#
_symmetry.space_group_name_H-M   'P 1'
#
loop_
_entity.id
_entity.type
_entity.pdbx_description
1 polymer ?
#
loop_
_entity_poly.entity_id
_entity_poly.type
_entity_poly.pdbx_seq_one_letter_code
_entity_poly.pdbx_strand_id
1 'polypeptide(L)'
;GPPTAEILGWTSLPVGVVTLAERHDGKHVTREGFQRMVDEVAAMVEPFAHRQAIQAQIEHLHMLGTSGTVTTLAGVHLGLPKYDRRRVDGAWLGAGEVDVILEQLLDMTYEERIAHPCIGAERADLVLAGCAILEGMRRHFPCQRLRVADRGLREGILVSLMRQDGVWRRPFHHRQQDQRPNGPGGGR
;
A
#
# COMPACT_ATOMS: atom_id res chain seq x y z
N GLY A 1 9.07 -7.61 17.97
CA GLY A 1 8.66 -7.52 16.56
C GLY A 1 7.89 -6.24 16.32
N PRO A 2 7.48 -5.94 15.08
CA PRO A 2 6.60 -4.81 14.79
C PRO A 2 5.29 -4.93 15.60
N PRO A 3 4.57 -3.82 15.88
CA PRO A 3 3.31 -3.86 16.58
C PRO A 3 2.26 -4.68 15.83
N THR A 4 1.31 -5.27 16.56
CA THR A 4 0.13 -5.91 16.00
C THR A 4 -0.93 -4.85 15.74
N ALA A 5 -1.44 -4.79 14.51
CA ALA A 5 -2.57 -3.96 14.17
C ALA A 5 -3.88 -4.74 14.39
N GLU A 6 -4.91 -4.06 14.88
CA GLU A 6 -6.26 -4.59 14.92
C GLU A 6 -6.93 -4.37 13.56
N ILE A 7 -7.55 -5.42 13.01
CA ILE A 7 -8.28 -5.35 11.74
C ILE A 7 -9.76 -5.17 12.07
N LEU A 8 -10.28 -3.96 11.84
CA LEU A 8 -11.69 -3.64 12.08
C LEU A 8 -12.63 -4.24 11.02
N GLY A 9 -12.13 -4.49 9.82
CA GLY A 9 -12.87 -5.08 8.71
C GLY A 9 -11.98 -5.29 7.50
N TRP A 10 -12.39 -6.17 6.58
CA TRP A 10 -11.68 -6.43 5.34
C TRP A 10 -12.66 -6.83 4.23
N THR A 11 -12.25 -6.59 2.98
CA THR A 11 -12.93 -7.09 1.79
C THR A 11 -11.89 -7.33 0.70
N SER A 12 -12.19 -8.23 -0.24
CA SER A 12 -11.40 -8.46 -1.44
C SER A 12 -12.30 -8.26 -2.64
N LEU A 13 -12.02 -7.23 -3.44
CA LEU A 13 -12.78 -6.95 -4.64
C LEU A 13 -12.37 -7.92 -5.76
N PRO A 14 -13.30 -8.45 -6.57
CA PRO A 14 -13.00 -9.35 -7.67
C PRO A 14 -12.49 -8.57 -8.92
N VAL A 15 -11.57 -7.65 -8.70
CA VAL A 15 -10.96 -6.81 -9.74
C VAL A 15 -9.50 -6.53 -9.41
N GLY A 16 -8.64 -6.71 -10.41
CA GLY A 16 -7.25 -6.29 -10.39
C GLY A 16 -6.92 -5.43 -11.60
N VAL A 17 -5.72 -4.85 -11.62
CA VAL A 17 -5.27 -3.95 -12.70
C VAL A 17 -5.32 -4.61 -14.07
N VAL A 18 -4.91 -5.88 -14.16
CA VAL A 18 -4.91 -6.65 -15.42
C VAL A 18 -6.34 -6.85 -15.91
N THR A 19 -7.20 -7.43 -15.09
CA THR A 19 -8.59 -7.71 -15.47
C THR A 19 -9.38 -6.45 -15.83
N LEU A 20 -9.09 -5.32 -15.17
CA LEU A 20 -9.76 -4.06 -15.46
C LEU A 20 -9.24 -3.44 -16.77
N ALA A 21 -7.93 -3.47 -16.99
CA ALA A 21 -7.30 -3.01 -18.24
C ALA A 21 -7.76 -3.83 -19.46
N GLU A 22 -7.88 -5.16 -19.32
CA GLU A 22 -8.39 -6.03 -20.39
C GLU A 22 -9.84 -5.71 -20.76
N ARG A 23 -10.69 -5.39 -19.77
CA ARG A 23 -12.11 -5.05 -19.99
C ARG A 23 -12.30 -3.69 -20.68
N HIS A 24 -11.40 -2.73 -20.48
CA HIS A 24 -11.58 -1.32 -20.89
C HIS A 24 -10.55 -0.81 -21.91
N ASP A 25 -9.73 -1.69 -22.50
CA ASP A 25 -8.56 -1.33 -23.31
C ASP A 25 -7.59 -0.37 -22.58
N GLY A 26 -6.73 -0.95 -21.73
CA GLY A 26 -5.73 -0.22 -20.97
C GLY A 26 -4.68 0.55 -21.81
N LYS A 27 -4.60 0.30 -23.13
CA LYS A 27 -3.71 1.04 -24.02
C LYS A 27 -4.32 2.38 -24.42
N HIS A 28 -5.56 2.39 -24.92
CA HIS A 28 -6.23 3.59 -25.41
C HIS A 28 -7.34 4.06 -24.46
N VAL A 29 -6.94 4.52 -23.28
CA VAL A 29 -7.88 4.97 -22.26
C VAL A 29 -8.27 6.42 -22.52
N THR A 30 -9.53 6.64 -22.89
CA THR A 30 -10.13 7.99 -22.90
C THR A 30 -10.52 8.41 -21.49
N ARG A 31 -10.71 9.71 -21.25
CA ARG A 31 -11.22 10.24 -19.96
C ARG A 31 -12.57 9.61 -19.58
N GLU A 32 -13.44 9.38 -20.56
CA GLU A 32 -14.71 8.67 -20.35
C GLU A 32 -14.49 7.19 -19.99
N GLY A 33 -13.57 6.50 -20.68
CA GLY A 33 -13.20 5.12 -20.35
C GLY A 33 -12.60 4.98 -18.96
N PHE A 34 -11.74 5.92 -18.57
CA PHE A 34 -11.22 6.02 -17.22
C PHE A 34 -12.35 6.20 -16.21
N GLN A 35 -13.28 7.11 -16.48
CA GLN A 35 -14.42 7.36 -15.60
C GLN A 35 -15.29 6.09 -15.42
N ARG A 36 -15.54 5.33 -16.50
CA ARG A 36 -16.23 4.04 -16.43
C ARG A 36 -15.49 3.01 -15.56
N MET A 37 -14.17 2.92 -15.66
CA MET A 37 -13.36 2.06 -14.78
C MET A 37 -13.49 2.47 -13.31
N VAL A 38 -13.47 3.77 -13.02
CA VAL A 38 -13.63 4.30 -11.67
C VAL A 38 -15.02 3.96 -11.11
N ASP A 39 -16.08 4.16 -11.90
CA ASP A 39 -17.46 3.87 -11.50
C ASP A 39 -17.66 2.37 -11.23
N GLU A 40 -17.07 1.51 -12.06
CA GLU A 40 -17.09 0.05 -11.86
C GLU A 40 -16.46 -0.34 -10.52
N VAL A 41 -15.26 0.18 -10.20
CA VAL A 41 -14.60 -0.12 -8.93
C VAL A 41 -15.37 0.49 -7.75
N ALA A 42 -15.84 1.73 -7.87
CA ALA A 42 -16.62 2.39 -6.83
C ALA A 42 -17.89 1.59 -6.49
N ALA A 43 -18.58 1.04 -7.49
CA ALA A 43 -19.74 0.18 -7.27
C ALA A 43 -19.40 -1.10 -6.50
N MET A 44 -18.21 -1.68 -6.71
CA MET A 44 -17.75 -2.87 -5.97
C MET A 44 -17.42 -2.58 -4.49
N VAL A 45 -17.07 -1.33 -4.17
CA VAL A 45 -16.75 -0.90 -2.79
C VAL A 45 -18.00 -0.56 -1.99
N GLU A 46 -19.09 -0.13 -2.65
CA GLU A 46 -20.35 0.28 -2.00
C GLU A 46 -20.86 -0.69 -0.92
N PRO A 47 -20.84 -2.03 -1.11
CA PRO A 47 -21.35 -2.99 -0.15
C PRO A 47 -20.46 -3.18 1.10
N PHE A 48 -19.31 -2.51 1.20
CA PHE A 48 -18.40 -2.69 2.32
C PHE A 48 -19.01 -2.15 3.64
N ALA A 49 -19.29 -3.07 4.57
CA ALA A 49 -20.07 -2.79 5.78
C ALA A 49 -19.49 -1.67 6.68
N HIS A 50 -18.16 -1.51 6.74
CA HIS A 50 -17.53 -0.53 7.63
C HIS A 50 -17.36 0.85 7.00
N ARG A 51 -17.87 1.07 5.78
CA ARG A 51 -17.65 2.33 5.03
C ARG A 51 -18.09 3.56 5.81
N GLN A 52 -19.30 3.56 6.35
CA GLN A 52 -19.84 4.71 7.09
C GLN A 52 -19.04 5.01 8.36
N ALA A 53 -18.61 3.97 9.09
CA ALA A 53 -17.80 4.13 10.29
C ALA A 53 -16.42 4.73 9.98
N ILE A 54 -15.79 4.31 8.87
CA ILE A 54 -14.52 4.88 8.40
C ILE A 54 -14.72 6.34 7.95
N GLN A 55 -15.78 6.62 7.19
CA GLN A 55 -16.09 7.98 6.72
C GLN A 55 -16.31 8.96 7.89
N ALA A 56 -16.95 8.52 8.97
CA ALA A 56 -17.16 9.34 10.16
C ALA A 56 -15.86 9.78 10.87
N GLN A 57 -14.74 9.11 10.59
CA GLN A 57 -13.43 9.42 11.18
C GLN A 57 -12.40 9.90 10.14
N ILE A 58 -12.82 10.17 8.90
CA ILE A 58 -11.90 10.34 7.76
C ILE A 58 -10.83 11.44 7.98
N GLU A 59 -11.15 12.48 8.75
CA GLU A 59 -10.23 13.58 9.09
C GLU A 59 -9.01 13.14 9.92
N HIS A 60 -9.15 12.04 10.66
CA HIS A 60 -8.09 11.47 11.50
C HIS A 60 -7.37 10.29 10.83
N LEU A 61 -7.82 9.90 9.64
CA LEU A 61 -7.31 8.75 8.92
C LEU A 61 -6.41 9.18 7.75
N HIS A 62 -5.60 8.24 7.30
CA HIS A 62 -4.90 8.34 6.02
C HIS A 62 -5.05 7.01 5.28
N MET A 63 -4.95 7.07 3.97
CA MET A 63 -4.92 5.86 3.15
C MET A 63 -3.49 5.31 3.12
N LEU A 64 -3.33 4.01 3.30
CA LEU A 64 -2.06 3.32 3.07
C LEU A 64 -2.18 2.53 1.78
N GLY A 65 -1.48 2.96 0.74
CA GLY A 65 -1.41 2.26 -0.53
C GLY A 65 -0.24 1.28 -0.52
N THR A 66 -0.51 0.01 -0.84
CA THR A 66 0.54 -1.01 -1.03
C THR A 66 0.33 -1.66 -2.38
N SER A 67 1.15 -1.36 -3.41
CA SER A 67 1.11 -1.99 -4.75
C SER A 67 2.05 -1.30 -5.73
N GLY A 68 2.31 -1.94 -6.87
CA GLY A 68 2.95 -1.35 -8.05
C GLY A 68 2.29 -0.05 -8.52
N THR A 69 0.96 0.08 -8.42
CA THR A 69 0.25 1.31 -8.84
C THR A 69 0.67 2.52 -8.04
N VAL A 70 0.49 2.48 -6.72
CA VAL A 70 0.77 3.61 -5.81
C VAL A 70 2.27 3.92 -5.75
N THR A 71 3.13 2.92 -5.92
CA THR A 71 4.58 3.11 -6.00
C THR A 71 5.00 3.73 -7.32
N THR A 72 4.30 3.43 -8.42
CA THR A 72 4.47 4.11 -9.72
C THR A 72 4.02 5.57 -9.62
N LEU A 73 2.86 5.85 -9.02
CA LEU A 73 2.39 7.22 -8.77
C LEU A 73 3.38 8.04 -7.94
N ALA A 74 3.96 7.47 -6.88
CA ALA A 74 5.02 8.12 -6.13
C ALA A 74 6.28 8.36 -6.97
N GLY A 75 6.67 7.42 -7.85
CA GLY A 75 7.79 7.63 -8.76
C GLY A 75 7.57 8.80 -9.72
N VAL A 76 6.36 8.91 -10.27
CA VAL A 76 5.93 10.02 -11.14
C VAL A 76 5.93 11.33 -10.34
N HIS A 77 5.27 11.36 -9.19
CA HIS A 77 5.20 12.52 -8.28
C HIS A 77 6.59 13.08 -7.93
N LEU A 78 7.52 12.19 -7.58
CA LEU A 78 8.87 12.55 -7.17
C LEU A 78 9.80 12.89 -8.35
N GLY A 79 9.31 12.79 -9.59
CA GLY A 79 10.06 13.03 -10.82
C GLY A 79 11.30 12.15 -10.92
N LEU A 80 11.21 10.87 -10.53
CA LEU A 80 12.40 10.02 -10.47
C LEU A 80 12.89 9.65 -11.88
N PRO A 81 14.22 9.70 -12.13
CA PRO A 81 14.79 9.27 -13.42
C PRO A 81 14.74 7.75 -13.62
N LYS A 82 14.39 7.00 -12.57
CA LYS A 82 14.06 5.58 -12.54
C LYS A 82 13.49 5.25 -11.17
N TYR A 83 12.78 4.14 -11.06
CA TYR A 83 12.28 3.67 -9.77
C TYR A 83 13.40 3.53 -8.72
N ASP A 84 13.25 4.21 -7.58
CA ASP A 84 14.11 4.07 -6.39
C ASP A 84 13.24 3.82 -5.15
N ARG A 85 13.21 2.56 -4.70
CA ARG A 85 12.46 2.11 -3.52
C ARG A 85 12.74 2.97 -2.28
N ARG A 86 13.97 3.46 -2.07
CA ARG A 86 14.32 4.23 -0.88
C ARG A 86 13.65 5.60 -0.84
N ARG A 87 13.30 6.13 -2.01
CA ARG A 87 12.56 7.40 -2.16
C ARG A 87 11.06 7.18 -2.17
N VAL A 88 10.61 6.05 -2.70
CA VAL A 88 9.19 5.71 -2.86
C VAL A 88 8.56 5.18 -1.57
N ASP A 89 9.25 4.28 -0.86
CA ASP A 89 8.72 3.66 0.36
C ASP A 89 8.59 4.70 1.48
N GLY A 90 7.38 4.86 2.00
CA GLY A 90 7.06 5.85 3.02
C GLY A 90 6.81 7.27 2.50
N ALA A 91 6.82 7.47 1.17
CA ALA A 91 6.44 8.74 0.56
C ALA A 91 4.98 9.11 0.91
N TRP A 92 4.72 10.40 1.03
CA TRP A 92 3.39 10.96 1.18
C TRP A 92 2.93 11.56 -0.15
N LEU A 93 1.66 11.36 -0.47
CA LEU A 93 0.94 12.00 -1.55
C LEU A 93 -0.32 12.65 -0.97
N GLY A 94 -0.48 13.96 -1.16
CA GLY A 94 -1.71 14.68 -0.88
C GLY A 94 -2.78 14.37 -1.92
N ALA A 95 -4.05 14.53 -1.55
CA ALA A 95 -5.17 14.31 -2.48
C ALA A 95 -5.01 15.08 -3.80
N GLY A 96 -4.70 16.39 -3.73
CA GLY A 96 -4.48 17.21 -4.92
C GLY A 96 -3.24 16.80 -5.73
N GLU A 97 -2.21 16.24 -5.11
CA GLU A 97 -1.04 15.73 -5.83
C GLU A 97 -1.39 14.47 -6.61
N VAL A 98 -2.22 13.59 -6.04
CA VAL A 98 -2.76 12.44 -6.77
C VAL A 98 -3.58 12.91 -7.97
N ASP A 99 -4.44 13.92 -7.80
CA ASP A 99 -5.26 14.47 -8.89
C ASP A 99 -4.40 15.02 -10.03
N VAL A 100 -3.33 15.76 -9.71
CA VAL A 100 -2.36 16.26 -10.71
C VAL A 100 -1.69 15.12 -11.47
N ILE A 101 -1.27 14.06 -10.78
CA ILE A 101 -0.62 12.91 -11.44
C ILE A 101 -1.62 12.16 -12.33
N LEU A 102 -2.86 12.00 -11.88
CA LEU A 102 -3.92 11.37 -12.68
C LEU A 102 -4.15 12.13 -13.99
N GLU A 103 -4.27 13.45 -13.92
CA GLU A 103 -4.41 14.30 -15.10
C GLU A 103 -3.21 14.18 -16.05
N GLN A 104 -1.99 14.23 -15.52
CA GLN A 104 -0.78 14.02 -16.32
C GLN A 104 -0.77 12.67 -17.04
N LEU A 105 -1.18 11.59 -16.36
CA LEU A 105 -1.21 10.26 -16.94
C LEU A 105 -2.32 10.10 -17.99
N LEU A 106 -3.44 10.79 -17.82
CA LEU A 106 -4.54 10.80 -18.80
C LEU A 106 -4.19 11.59 -20.07
N ASP A 107 -3.31 12.58 -19.95
CA ASP A 107 -2.82 13.35 -21.10
C ASP A 107 -1.68 12.63 -21.85
N MET A 108 -1.07 11.58 -21.26
CA MET A 108 -0.03 10.78 -21.91
C MET A 108 -0.62 9.76 -22.89
N THR A 109 -0.06 9.73 -24.09
CA THR A 109 -0.20 8.62 -25.04
C THR A 109 0.38 7.32 -24.47
N TYR A 110 0.04 6.20 -25.10
CA TYR A 110 0.59 4.91 -24.71
C TYR A 110 2.13 4.87 -24.85
N GLU A 111 2.65 5.47 -25.92
CA GLU A 111 4.07 5.57 -26.21
C GLU A 111 4.81 6.43 -25.17
N GLU A 112 4.22 7.55 -24.74
CA GLU A 112 4.77 8.37 -23.66
C GLU A 112 4.80 7.60 -22.33
N ARG A 113 3.75 6.83 -22.02
CA ARG A 113 3.73 5.96 -20.84
C ARG A 113 4.81 4.88 -20.90
N ILE A 114 5.06 4.28 -22.07
CA ILE A 114 6.17 3.33 -22.27
C ILE A 114 7.52 4.02 -22.00
N ALA A 115 7.71 5.23 -22.53
CA ALA A 115 8.94 5.98 -22.40
C ALA A 115 9.17 6.55 -20.99
N HIS A 116 8.12 6.67 -20.17
CA HIS A 116 8.23 7.26 -18.85
C HIS A 116 9.10 6.41 -17.89
N PRO A 117 10.14 6.97 -17.25
CA PRO A 117 11.15 6.18 -16.52
C PRO A 117 10.63 5.35 -15.33
N CYS A 118 9.49 5.75 -14.75
CA CYS A 118 8.87 5.04 -13.64
C CYS A 118 7.74 4.08 -14.04
N ILE A 119 7.25 4.14 -15.29
CA ILE A 119 6.13 3.32 -15.77
C ILE A 119 6.70 2.16 -16.59
N GLY A 120 7.34 2.47 -17.71
CA GLY A 120 7.92 1.46 -18.60
C GLY A 120 6.88 0.63 -19.34
N ALA A 121 7.35 -0.19 -20.29
CA ALA A 121 6.50 -1.00 -21.15
C ALA A 121 5.61 -2.00 -20.38
N GLU A 122 6.13 -2.59 -19.29
CA GLU A 122 5.41 -3.61 -18.51
C GLU A 122 4.19 -3.08 -17.76
N ARG A 123 4.06 -1.75 -17.61
CA ARG A 123 2.97 -1.13 -16.85
C ARG A 123 2.19 -0.10 -17.66
N ALA A 124 2.62 0.22 -18.87
CA ALA A 124 2.03 1.31 -19.65
C ALA A 124 0.54 1.11 -19.92
N ASP A 125 0.11 -0.14 -20.16
CA ASP A 125 -1.29 -0.52 -20.37
C ASP A 125 -2.06 -0.76 -19.06
N LEU A 126 -1.37 -0.90 -17.93
CA LEU A 126 -1.99 -1.20 -16.63
C LEU A 126 -2.15 0.02 -15.73
N VAL A 127 -1.31 1.05 -15.92
CA VAL A 127 -1.18 2.16 -14.97
C VAL A 127 -2.50 2.92 -14.78
N LEU A 128 -3.25 3.18 -15.85
CA LEU A 128 -4.52 3.90 -15.77
C LEU A 128 -5.64 3.04 -15.15
N ALA A 129 -5.65 1.73 -15.35
CA ALA A 129 -6.55 0.83 -14.64
C ALA A 129 -6.26 0.80 -13.13
N GLY A 130 -4.97 0.77 -12.76
CA GLY A 130 -4.57 0.90 -11.35
C GLY A 130 -4.97 2.24 -10.73
N CYS A 131 -4.81 3.33 -11.48
CA CYS A 131 -5.26 4.65 -11.10
C CYS A 131 -6.77 4.69 -10.88
N ALA A 132 -7.54 4.04 -11.75
CA ALA A 132 -9.00 3.95 -11.60
C ALA A 132 -9.41 3.18 -10.34
N ILE A 133 -8.67 2.13 -9.97
CA ILE A 133 -8.89 1.42 -8.71
C ILE A 133 -8.64 2.33 -7.51
N LEU A 134 -7.51 3.04 -7.50
CA LEU A 134 -7.20 3.99 -6.42
C LEU A 134 -8.30 5.07 -6.32
N GLU A 135 -8.72 5.62 -7.44
CA GLU A 135 -9.73 6.67 -7.47
C GLU A 135 -11.11 6.16 -7.04
N GLY A 136 -11.50 4.95 -7.44
CA GLY A 136 -12.71 4.29 -6.95
C GLY A 136 -12.71 4.12 -5.42
N MET A 137 -11.55 3.80 -4.83
CA MET A 137 -11.38 3.76 -3.37
C MET A 137 -11.45 5.16 -2.74
N ARG A 138 -10.83 6.17 -3.34
CA ARG A 138 -10.82 7.56 -2.84
C ARG A 138 -12.20 8.19 -2.80
N ARG A 139 -13.10 7.83 -3.72
CA ARG A 139 -14.51 8.28 -3.68
C ARG A 139 -15.26 7.85 -2.43
N HIS A 140 -14.97 6.66 -1.94
CA HIS A 140 -15.56 6.15 -0.69
C HIS A 140 -14.80 6.60 0.55
N PHE A 141 -13.49 6.80 0.41
CA PHE A 141 -12.59 7.14 1.50
C PHE A 141 -11.74 8.36 1.13
N PRO A 142 -12.31 9.59 1.20
CA PRO A 142 -11.64 10.82 0.75
C PRO A 142 -10.60 11.31 1.78
N CYS A 143 -9.62 10.46 2.09
CA CYS A 143 -8.47 10.80 2.92
C CYS A 143 -7.63 11.90 2.24
N GLN A 144 -7.24 12.92 3.01
CA GLN A 144 -6.39 14.01 2.51
C GLN A 144 -4.96 13.58 2.18
N ARG A 145 -4.54 12.44 2.73
CA ARG A 145 -3.18 11.92 2.60
C ARG A 145 -3.19 10.43 2.27
N LEU A 146 -2.35 10.06 1.31
CA LEU A 146 -1.99 8.71 0.93
C LEU A 146 -0.52 8.47 1.28
N ARG A 147 -0.25 7.44 2.09
CA ARG A 147 1.11 6.97 2.36
C ARG A 147 1.41 5.78 1.46
N VAL A 148 2.56 5.80 0.82
CA VAL A 148 3.01 4.69 -0.02
C VAL A 148 3.83 3.71 0.81
N ALA A 149 3.48 2.43 0.72
CA ALA A 149 4.28 1.34 1.28
C ALA A 149 4.69 0.38 0.16
N ASP A 150 5.99 0.19 0.04
CA ASP A 150 6.60 -0.76 -0.89
C ASP A 150 6.80 -2.14 -0.24
N ARG A 151 6.43 -2.27 1.04
CA ARG A 151 6.23 -3.53 1.75
C ARG A 151 4.74 -3.86 1.72
N GLY A 152 4.41 -5.12 1.46
CA GLY A 152 3.04 -5.57 1.34
C GLY A 152 2.87 -7.00 1.84
N LEU A 153 2.14 -7.81 1.05
CA LEU A 153 1.76 -9.16 1.42
C LEU A 153 2.96 -10.06 1.79
N ARG A 154 4.05 -10.00 1.01
CA ARG A 154 5.23 -10.84 1.22
C ARG A 154 5.86 -10.60 2.60
N GLU A 155 6.07 -9.33 2.94
CA GLU A 155 6.61 -8.94 4.24
C GLU A 155 5.61 -9.24 5.38
N GLY A 156 4.30 -9.07 5.14
CA GLY A 156 3.26 -9.41 6.10
C GLY A 156 3.24 -10.90 6.46
N ILE A 157 3.34 -11.79 5.46
CA ILE A 157 3.43 -13.24 5.66
C ILE A 157 4.69 -13.59 6.43
N LEU A 158 5.85 -13.04 6.04
CA LEU A 158 7.11 -13.29 6.74
C LEU A 158 7.04 -12.88 8.22
N VAL A 159 6.51 -11.69 8.52
CA VAL A 159 6.33 -11.23 9.90
C VAL A 159 5.37 -12.14 10.67
N SER A 160 4.31 -12.62 10.03
CA SER A 160 3.38 -13.58 10.65
C SER A 160 4.07 -14.89 11.01
N LEU A 161 4.83 -15.48 10.09
CA LEU A 161 5.58 -16.73 10.31
C LEU A 161 6.63 -16.55 11.43
N MET A 162 7.42 -15.47 11.40
CA MET A 162 8.40 -15.19 12.45
C MET A 162 7.76 -15.01 13.84
N ARG A 163 6.51 -14.51 13.91
CA ARG A 163 5.76 -14.41 15.18
C ARG A 163 5.34 -15.79 15.67
N GLN A 164 4.90 -16.66 14.77
CA GLN A 164 4.53 -18.05 15.08
C GLN A 164 5.74 -18.84 15.58
N ASP A 165 6.90 -18.64 14.96
CA ASP A 165 8.17 -19.26 15.34
C ASP A 165 8.79 -18.67 16.63
N GLY A 166 8.15 -17.66 17.23
CA GLY A 166 8.59 -17.08 18.49
C GLY A 166 9.90 -16.28 18.39
N VAL A 167 10.30 -15.82 17.19
CA VAL A 167 11.56 -15.07 16.97
C VAL A 167 11.69 -13.85 17.88
N TRP A 168 10.57 -13.27 18.32
CA TRP A 168 10.55 -12.12 19.24
C TRP A 168 10.21 -12.46 20.69
N ARG A 169 9.99 -13.73 21.03
CA ARG A 169 9.90 -14.20 22.42
C ARG A 169 11.34 -14.34 22.91
N ARG A 170 11.86 -13.37 23.69
CA ARG A 170 13.20 -13.46 24.30
C ARG A 170 13.36 -14.81 25.02
N PRO A 171 14.51 -15.50 24.92
CA PRO A 171 14.84 -16.55 25.87
C PRO A 171 15.01 -15.89 27.24
N PHE A 172 14.26 -16.34 28.24
CA PHE A 172 14.60 -16.06 29.62
C PHE A 172 15.99 -16.68 29.87
N HIS A 173 16.99 -15.84 30.12
CA HIS A 173 18.26 -16.32 30.66
C HIS A 173 17.99 -16.97 32.02
N HIS A 174 17.99 -18.30 32.03
CA HIS A 174 18.13 -19.06 33.26
C HIS A 174 19.59 -18.86 33.71
N ARG A 175 19.84 -17.76 34.43
CA ARG A 175 21.08 -17.63 35.20
C ARG A 175 20.92 -18.58 36.38
N GLN A 176 21.30 -19.83 36.15
CA GLN A 176 21.51 -20.84 37.16
C GLN A 176 22.31 -20.17 38.28
N GLN A 177 21.67 -19.96 39.42
CA GLN A 177 22.33 -19.52 40.63
C GLN A 177 23.25 -20.66 41.03
N ASP A 178 24.49 -20.58 40.56
CA ASP A 178 25.60 -21.39 41.05
C ASP A 178 25.90 -20.88 42.48
N GLN A 179 25.05 -21.28 43.43
CA GLN A 179 25.29 -21.08 44.86
C GLN A 179 26.43 -22.02 45.25
N ARG A 180 27.67 -21.56 45.05
CA ARG A 180 28.82 -22.11 45.77
C ARG A 180 28.79 -21.58 47.21
N PRO A 181 29.02 -22.42 48.22
CA PRO A 181 29.01 -21.99 49.61
C PRO A 181 30.31 -21.24 49.91
N ASN A 182 30.24 -19.93 50.14
CA ASN A 182 31.33 -19.18 50.77
C ASN A 182 31.15 -19.27 52.29
N GLY A 183 31.86 -20.20 52.93
CA GLY A 183 32.23 -20.04 54.34
C GLY A 183 33.16 -18.82 54.46
N PRO A 184 32.99 -18.01 55.51
CA PRO A 184 33.99 -18.08 56.58
C PRO A 184 33.43 -17.76 57.98
N GLY A 185 34.05 -18.36 59.00
CA GLY A 185 34.25 -17.68 60.29
C GLY A 185 33.52 -18.24 61.52
N GLY A 186 34.32 -18.50 62.57
CA GLY A 186 33.93 -18.67 63.97
C GLY A 186 34.42 -20.01 64.53
N GLY A 187 35.33 -20.11 65.49
CA GLY A 187 35.95 -19.16 66.41
C GLY A 187 36.34 -19.92 67.68
N ARG A 188 37.38 -19.42 68.37
CA ARG A 188 38.02 -19.90 69.62
C ARG A 188 39.15 -20.91 69.45
#